data_AF-A0A6I4HIY8-F1
#
_entry.id   AF-A0A6I4HIY8-F1
#
_cell.length_a   1.000
_cell.length_b   1.000
_cell.length_c   1.000
_cell.angle_alpha   90.00
_cell.angle_beta   90.00
_cell.angle_gamma   90.00
#
_symmetry.space_group_name_H-M   'P 1'
#
loop_
_entity.id
_entity.type
_entity.pdbx_description
1 polymer ?
#
loop_
_entity_poly.entity_id
_entity_poly.type
_entity_poly.pdbx_seq_one_letter_code
_entity_poly.pdbx_strand_id
1 'polypeptide(L)' 'MIDHINMDALSKFFDDIHLNKSEYIYIKAQGEWAFKTQDQSALLAYIVLTGSVYIQINTVEKIIAKAGDIILIPSGKA' A
#
# COMPACT_ATOMS: atom_id res chain seq x y z
N MET A 1 -20.78 13.11 -1.25
CA MET A 1 -19.73 13.95 -1.86
C MET A 1 -18.41 13.41 -1.34
N ILE A 2 -17.82 12.46 -2.08
CA ILE A 2 -16.50 11.94 -1.73
C ILE A 2 -15.55 13.01 -2.23
N ASP A 3 -14.85 13.66 -1.30
CA ASP A 3 -13.82 14.64 -1.66
C ASP A 3 -12.88 14.01 -2.69
N HIS A 4 -12.69 14.72 -3.79
CA HIS A 4 -11.58 14.54 -4.71
C HIS A 4 -10.28 14.72 -3.90
N ILE A 5 -9.86 13.72 -3.14
CA ILE A 5 -8.43 13.46 -2.99
C ILE A 5 -7.97 13.35 -4.43
N ASN A 6 -7.24 14.37 -4.87
CA ASN A 6 -6.92 14.65 -6.25
C ASN A 6 -6.39 13.37 -6.93
N MET A 7 -7.28 12.67 -7.64
CA MET A 7 -7.00 11.40 -8.31
C MET A 7 -5.77 11.59 -9.22
N ASP A 8 -5.62 12.81 -9.74
CA ASP A 8 -4.48 13.28 -10.53
C ASP A 8 -3.14 13.22 -9.81
N ALA A 9 -3.05 13.55 -8.52
CA ALA A 9 -1.78 13.57 -7.80
C ALA A 9 -1.29 12.15 -7.49
N LEU A 10 -2.22 11.27 -7.13
CA LEU A 10 -1.91 9.89 -6.83
C LEU A 10 -1.66 9.08 -8.11
N SER A 11 -2.48 9.25 -9.14
CA SER A 11 -2.24 8.67 -10.46
C SER A 11 -0.91 9.14 -11.03
N LYS A 12 -0.57 10.43 -10.94
CA LYS A 12 0.71 10.95 -11.42
C LYS A 12 1.91 10.39 -10.65
N PHE A 13 1.80 10.27 -9.32
CA PHE A 13 2.82 9.61 -8.51
C PHE A 13 3.06 8.16 -8.95
N PHE A 14 2.00 7.42 -9.27
CA PHE A 14 2.12 6.04 -9.73
C PHE A 14 2.67 5.91 -11.16
N ASP A 15 2.29 6.83 -12.06
CA ASP A 15 2.85 6.93 -13.41
C ASP A 15 4.37 7.20 -13.36
N ASP A 16 4.80 8.11 -12.48
CA ASP A 16 6.21 8.46 -12.29
C ASP A 16 7.04 7.29 -11.72
N ILE A 17 6.43 6.37 -10.96
CA ILE A 17 7.13 5.23 -10.35
C ILE A 17 7.32 4.06 -11.34
N HIS A 18 6.84 4.15 -12.59
CA HIS A 18 7.06 3.13 -13.63
C HIS A 18 6.74 1.68 -13.16
N LEU A 19 5.63 1.58 -12.44
CA LEU A 19 5.08 0.35 -11.87
C LEU A 19 4.57 -0.59 -12.98
N ASN A 20 5.47 -1.31 -13.63
CA ASN A 20 5.12 -2.30 -14.64
C ASN A 20 4.39 -3.49 -13.97
N LYS A 21 3.10 -3.67 -14.31
CA LYS A 21 2.19 -4.74 -13.81
C LYS A 21 1.80 -4.63 -12.32
N SER A 22 1.56 -3.43 -11.81
CA SER A 22 1.07 -3.27 -10.44
C SER A 22 -0.44 -3.39 -10.33
N GLU A 23 -0.91 -4.29 -9.47
CA GLU A 23 -2.30 -4.36 -9.06
C GLU A 23 -2.54 -3.40 -7.88
N TYR A 24 -3.61 -2.61 -7.95
CA TYR A 24 -4.02 -1.72 -6.88
C TYR A 24 -5.09 -2.37 -6.03
N ILE A 25 -4.84 -2.46 -4.72
CA ILE A 25 -5.80 -2.99 -3.75
C ILE A 25 -6.23 -1.85 -2.83
N TYR A 26 -7.48 -1.40 -2.99
CA TYR A 26 -8.12 -0.49 -2.04
C TYR A 26 -8.78 -1.27 -0.92
N ILE A 27 -8.41 -0.98 0.33
CA ILE A 27 -9.00 -1.65 1.49
C ILE A 27 -9.62 -0.61 2.42
N LYS A 28 -10.94 -0.74 2.61
CA LYS A 28 -11.70 -0.02 3.63
C LYS A 28 -12.26 -1.04 4.61
N ALA A 29 -11.52 -1.28 5.68
CA ALA A 29 -11.92 -2.19 6.74
C ALA A 29 -12.32 -1.44 8.01
N GLN A 30 -13.04 -2.11 8.90
CA GLN A 30 -13.50 -1.58 10.19
C GLN A 30 -13.13 -2.57 11.30
N GLY A 31 -12.73 -2.07 12.47
CA GLY A 31 -12.30 -2.90 13.58
C GLY A 31 -10.95 -3.59 13.33
N GLU A 32 -10.75 -4.76 13.95
CA GLU A 32 -9.56 -5.59 13.77
C GLU A 32 -9.70 -6.41 12.47
N TRP A 33 -8.80 -6.18 11.51
CA TRP A 33 -8.82 -6.85 10.21
C TRP A 33 -7.42 -7.21 9.74
N ALA A 34 -7.31 -8.26 8.94
CA ALA A 34 -6.06 -8.70 8.34
C ALA A 34 -6.30 -9.38 7.00
N PHE A 35 -5.32 -9.29 6.10
CA PHE A 35 -5.28 -10.02 4.83
C PHE A 35 -3.84 -10.41 4.53
N LYS A 36 -3.65 -11.37 3.62
CA LYS A 36 -2.34 -11.85 3.21
C LYS A 36 -2.25 -11.88 1.69
N THR A 37 -1.21 -11.27 1.14
CA THR A 37 -0.85 -11.38 -0.28
C THR A 37 0.16 -12.53 -0.45
N GLN A 38 -0.05 -13.39 -1.45
CA GLN A 38 0.81 -14.56 -1.69
C GLN A 38 1.82 -14.36 -2.82
N ASP A 39 1.53 -13.48 -3.77
CA ASP A 39 2.43 -13.16 -4.89
C ASP A 39 3.06 -11.78 -4.67
N GLN A 40 4.40 -11.73 -4.62
CA GLN A 40 5.19 -10.50 -4.49
C GLN A 40 6.18 -10.37 -5.66
N SER A 41 5.78 -10.86 -6.85
CA SER A 41 6.57 -10.71 -8.07
C SER A 41 6.70 -9.26 -8.58
N ALA A 42 5.99 -8.30 -7.97
CA ALA A 42 6.00 -6.88 -8.31
C ALA A 42 6.12 -5.96 -7.06
N LEU A 43 6.54 -4.70 -7.28
CA LEU A 43 6.60 -3.67 -6.23
C LEU A 43 5.21 -3.46 -5.61
N LEU A 44 5.12 -3.57 -4.29
CA LEU A 44 3.90 -3.25 -3.55
C LEU A 44 3.98 -1.82 -3.02
N ALA A 45 2.94 -1.03 -3.26
CA ALA A 45 2.80 0.32 -2.73
C ALA A 45 1.54 0.41 -1.85
N TYR A 46 1.73 0.62 -0.55
CA TYR A 46 0.64 0.85 0.40
C TYR A 46 0.52 2.33 0.72
N ILE A 47 -0.71 2.83 0.76
CA ILE A 47 -1.01 4.20 1.14
C ILE A 47 -2.06 4.17 2.23
N VAL A 48 -1.71 4.67 3.40
CA VAL A 48 -2.62 4.67 4.54
C VAL A 48 -3.43 5.96 4.49
N LEU A 49 -4.70 5.84 4.11
CA LEU A 49 -5.58 7.01 4.01
C LEU A 49 -6.16 7.43 5.36
N THR A 50 -6.44 6.45 6.24
CA THR A 50 -7.07 6.69 7.55
C THR A 50 -6.65 5.62 8.55
N GLY A 51 -6.56 5.98 9.84
CA GLY A 51 -6.22 5.04 10.91
C GLY A 51 -4.76 4.62 10.89
N SER A 52 -4.51 3.39 11.32
CA SER A 52 -3.17 2.79 11.39
C SER A 52 -3.19 1.38 10.84
N VAL A 53 -2.08 0.94 10.27
CA VAL A 53 -1.89 -0.41 9.76
C VAL A 53 -0.63 -1.02 10.34
N TYR A 54 -0.68 -2.34 10.54
CA TYR A 54 0.47 -3.16 10.87
C TYR A 54 0.72 -4.10 9.69
N ILE A 55 1.88 -3.97 9.05
CA ILE A 55 2.27 -4.78 7.91
C ILE A 55 3.40 -5.69 8.36
N GLN A 56 3.18 -7.00 8.23
CA GLN A 56 4.20 -8.00 8.49
C GLN A 56 4.71 -8.54 7.16
N ILE A 57 5.98 -8.27 6.84
CA ILE A 57 6.61 -8.69 5.58
C ILE A 57 7.08 -10.14 5.69
N ASN A 58 7.73 -10.47 6.81
CA ASN A 58 8.17 -11.82 7.15
C ASN A 58 8.09 -12.03 8.68
N THR A 59 8.72 -13.06 9.23
CA THR A 59 8.66 -13.34 10.67
C THR A 59 9.34 -12.27 11.53
N VAL A 60 10.23 -11.46 10.97
CA VAL A 60 11.07 -10.50 11.69
C VAL A 60 10.70 -9.05 11.35
N GLU A 61 10.48 -8.76 10.07
CA GLU A 61 10.25 -7.41 9.57
C GLU A 61 8.78 -6.99 9.66
N LYS A 62 8.59 -5.86 10.32
CA LYS A 62 7.28 -5.30 10.66
C LYS A 62 7.31 -3.80 10.44
N ILE A 63 6.24 -3.28 9.85
CA ILE A 63 6.05 -1.86 9.62
C ILE A 63 4.76 -1.44 10.30
N ILE A 64 4.83 -0.38 11.11
CA ILE A 64 3.66 0.33 11.64
C ILE A 64 3.57 1.63 10.87
N ALA A 65 2.43 1.85 10.24
CA ALA A 65 2.16 3.07 9.48
C ALA A 65 0.83 3.67 9.88
N LYS A 66 0.71 4.99 9.74
CA LYS A 66 -0.47 5.78 10.07
C LYS A 66 -0.94 6.58 8.86
N ALA A 67 -2.13 7.18 8.99
CA ALA A 67 -2.68 8.04 7.96
C ALA A 67 -1.66 9.07 7.42
N GLY A 68 -1.50 9.10 6.10
CA GLY A 68 -0.53 9.92 5.38
C GLY A 68 0.75 9.20 4.97
N ASP A 69 1.06 8.03 5.56
CA ASP A 69 2.26 7.27 5.21
C ASP A 69 2.10 6.52 3.88
N ILE A 70 3.18 6.49 3.10
CA ILE A 70 3.34 5.68 1.89
C ILE A 70 4.45 4.66 2.15
N ILE A 71 4.16 3.39 1.91
CA ILE A 71 5.08 2.27 2.13
C ILE A 71 5.32 1.59 0.78
N LEU A 72 6.59 1.48 0.39
CA LEU A 72 7.02 0.79 -0.83
C LEU A 72 7.78 -0.47 -0.42
N ILE A 73 7.30 -1.64 -0.85
CA ILE A 73 7.93 -2.94 -0.59
C ILE A 73 8.40 -3.52 -1.93
N PRO A 74 9.72 -3.49 -2.22
CA PRO A 74 10.26 -3.93 -3.50
C PRO A 74 10.00 -5.42 -3.75
N SER A 75 9.78 -5.78 -5.02
CA SER A 75 9.77 -7.18 -5.44
C SER A 75 11.17 -7.77 -5.41
N GLY A 76 11.33 -8.89 -4.74
CA GLY A 76 12.59 -9.61 -4.65
C GLY A 76 12.82 -10.13 -3.24
N LYS A 77 13.68 -11.15 -3.12
CA LYS A 77 14.21 -11.53 -1.82
C LYS A 77 15.33 -10.56 -1.46
N ALA A 78 15.34 -10.09 -0.21
CA ALA A 78 16.57 -9.60 0.41
C ALA A 78 17.66 -10.69 0.39
#